data_AF-A0A811U618-F1
#
_entry.id   AF-A0A811U618-F1
#
_cell.length_a   1.000
_cell.length_b   1.000
_cell.length_c   1.000
_cell.angle_alpha   90.00
_cell.angle_beta   90.00
_cell.angle_gamma   90.00
#
_symmetry.space_group_name_H-M   'P 1'
#
loop_
_entity.id
_entity.type
_entity.pdbx_description
1 polymer ?
#
loop_
_entity_poly.entity_id
_entity_poly.type
_entity_poly.pdbx_seq_one_letter_code
_entity_poly.pdbx_strand_id
1 'polypeptide(L)'
;MSVTCEYSSDDEDFKRITETNFQKIRNKSAKIGYADGVSVGQEETFQTAFDKGYADGLRTGFEIEKYKSFALNLSGEKDNDLQTEKSLFEKMSLPSTRDASHCHFTEHINEPLNTISKHQNHYVEDFLCQCQQALPLTTNLLASQKVE
;
A
#
# COMPACT_ATOMS: atom_id res chain seq x y z
N MET A 1 -30.13 16.43 -77.77
CA MET A 1 -30.01 16.51 -76.30
C MET A 1 -29.10 15.39 -75.87
N SER A 2 -27.85 15.71 -75.55
CA SER A 2 -26.86 14.74 -75.12
C SER A 2 -26.65 14.97 -73.63
N VAL A 3 -27.19 14.09 -72.80
CA VAL A 3 -26.98 14.12 -71.35
C VAL A 3 -25.59 13.53 -71.10
N THR A 4 -24.61 14.40 -70.85
CA THR A 4 -23.29 13.99 -70.35
C THR A 4 -23.43 13.63 -68.88
N CYS A 5 -23.24 12.35 -68.60
CA CYS A 5 -23.24 11.78 -67.26
C CYS A 5 -21.97 12.24 -66.51
N GLU A 6 -22.11 13.23 -65.63
CA GLU A 6 -21.09 13.63 -64.66
C GLU A 6 -21.07 12.63 -63.51
N TYR A 7 -20.32 11.52 -63.65
CA TYR A 7 -20.28 10.46 -62.62
C TYR A 7 -18.87 10.14 -62.12
N SER A 8 -17.90 11.04 -62.28
CA SER A 8 -16.49 10.75 -61.94
C SER A 8 -15.88 11.64 -60.85
N SER A 9 -16.49 12.77 -60.51
CA SER A 9 -15.91 13.73 -59.55
C SER A 9 -16.36 13.47 -58.12
N ASP A 10 -17.64 13.13 -57.92
CA ASP A 10 -18.23 12.97 -56.58
C ASP A 10 -17.73 11.72 -55.85
N ASP A 11 -17.48 10.62 -56.57
CA ASP A 11 -16.99 9.37 -55.97
C ASP A 11 -15.56 9.49 -55.42
N GLU A 12 -14.68 10.22 -56.12
CA GLU A 12 -13.30 10.46 -55.66
C GLU A 12 -13.27 11.45 -54.48
N ASP A 13 -14.11 12.48 -54.48
CA ASP A 13 -14.21 13.40 -53.34
C ASP A 13 -14.81 12.69 -52.12
N PHE A 14 -15.84 11.85 -52.30
CA PHE A 14 -16.41 11.05 -51.23
C PHE A 14 -15.39 10.08 -50.63
N LYS A 15 -14.59 9.40 -51.48
CA LYS A 15 -13.50 8.52 -51.04
C LYS A 15 -12.43 9.30 -50.27
N ARG A 16 -12.00 10.45 -50.76
CA ARG A 16 -11.01 11.31 -50.09
C ARG A 16 -11.48 11.83 -48.73
N ILE A 17 -12.74 12.26 -48.63
CA ILE A 17 -13.36 12.70 -47.38
C ILE A 17 -13.41 11.53 -46.39
N THR A 18 -13.82 10.36 -46.87
CA THR A 18 -13.93 9.14 -46.07
C THR A 18 -12.57 8.70 -45.53
N GLU A 19 -11.53 8.63 -46.37
CA GLU A 19 -10.14 8.32 -45.99
C GLU A 19 -9.62 9.30 -44.94
N THR A 20 -9.84 10.60 -45.15
CA THR A 20 -9.42 11.66 -44.23
C THR A 20 -10.11 11.54 -42.87
N ASN A 21 -11.41 11.24 -42.86
CA ASN A 21 -12.18 11.06 -41.63
C ASN A 21 -11.73 9.79 -40.89
N PHE A 22 -11.52 8.68 -41.59
CA PHE A 22 -10.98 7.45 -41.01
C PHE A 22 -9.60 7.67 -40.39
N GLN A 23 -8.71 8.39 -41.06
CA GLN A 23 -7.39 8.71 -40.52
C GLN A 23 -7.47 9.61 -39.27
N LYS A 24 -8.38 10.59 -39.25
CA LYS A 24 -8.65 11.42 -38.06
C LYS A 24 -9.18 10.58 -36.90
N ILE A 25 -10.10 9.66 -37.15
CA ILE A 25 -10.63 8.74 -36.13
C ILE A 25 -9.50 7.89 -35.57
N ARG A 26 -8.70 7.24 -36.43
CA ARG A 26 -7.55 6.42 -36.02
C ARG A 26 -6.56 7.21 -35.16
N ASN A 27 -6.21 8.42 -35.57
CA ASN A 27 -5.30 9.29 -34.83
C ASN A 27 -5.86 9.71 -33.46
N LYS A 28 -7.17 9.98 -33.37
CA LYS A 28 -7.83 10.29 -32.09
C LYS A 28 -7.87 9.07 -31.18
N SER A 29 -8.28 7.91 -31.69
CA SER A 29 -8.29 6.65 -30.95
C SER A 29 -6.91 6.28 -30.42
N ALA A 30 -5.85 6.47 -31.21
CA ALA A 30 -4.47 6.23 -30.76
C ALA A 30 -4.05 7.16 -29.61
N LYS A 31 -4.40 8.46 -29.69
CA LYS A 31 -4.10 9.42 -28.62
C LYS A 31 -4.85 9.12 -27.33
N ILE A 32 -6.13 8.78 -27.44
CA ILE A 32 -6.96 8.39 -26.29
C ILE A 32 -6.39 7.11 -25.66
N GLY A 33 -6.13 6.08 -26.47
CA GLY A 33 -5.56 4.83 -25.96
C GLY A 33 -4.19 5.00 -25.28
N TYR A 34 -3.34 5.89 -25.79
CA TYR A 34 -2.08 6.23 -25.13
C TYR A 34 -2.29 6.94 -23.79
N ALA A 35 -3.17 7.95 -23.75
CA ALA A 35 -3.48 8.67 -22.51
C ALA A 35 -4.10 7.75 -21.45
N ASP A 36 -5.05 6.90 -21.85
CA ASP A 36 -5.66 5.89 -21.00
C ASP A 36 -4.60 4.90 -20.48
N GLY A 37 -3.71 4.42 -21.34
CA GLY A 37 -2.62 3.53 -20.94
C GLY A 37 -1.67 4.15 -19.91
N VAL A 38 -1.31 5.42 -20.07
CA VAL A 38 -0.50 6.15 -19.08
C VAL A 38 -1.26 6.29 -17.75
N SER A 39 -2.55 6.63 -17.80
CA SER A 39 -3.37 6.75 -16.60
C SER A 39 -3.51 5.42 -15.85
N VAL A 40 -3.75 4.32 -16.56
CA VAL A 40 -3.84 2.98 -15.98
C VAL A 40 -2.52 2.56 -15.32
N GLY A 41 -1.38 2.82 -15.97
CA GLY A 41 -0.07 2.49 -15.39
C GLY A 41 0.29 3.32 -14.15
N GLN A 42 -0.15 4.59 -14.11
CA GLN A 42 -0.01 5.42 -12.90
C GLN A 42 -0.87 4.87 -11.76
N GLU A 43 -2.13 4.55 -12.03
CA GLU A 43 -3.05 3.99 -11.05
C GLU A 43 -2.53 2.66 -10.47
N GLU A 44 -2.02 1.76 -11.33
CA GLU A 44 -1.44 0.49 -10.90
C GLU A 44 -0.26 0.69 -9.93
N THR A 45 0.57 1.69 -10.22
CA THR A 45 1.72 2.04 -9.37
C THR A 45 1.26 2.61 -8.03
N PHE A 46 0.25 3.48 -8.03
CA PHE A 46 -0.32 4.05 -6.81
C PHE A 46 -0.99 2.98 -5.95
N GLN A 47 -1.76 2.08 -6.55
CA GLN A 47 -2.41 0.99 -5.83
C GLN A 47 -1.37 0.05 -5.21
N THR A 48 -0.32 -0.30 -5.94
CA THR A 48 0.78 -1.13 -5.42
C THR A 48 1.46 -0.48 -4.22
N ALA A 49 1.75 0.82 -4.30
CA ALA A 49 2.34 1.58 -3.19
C ALA A 49 1.39 1.66 -1.99
N PHE A 50 0.10 1.90 -2.24
CA PHE A 50 -0.94 1.96 -1.20
C PHE A 50 -1.09 0.62 -0.49
N ASP A 51 -1.25 -0.48 -1.24
CA ASP A 51 -1.42 -1.82 -0.67
C ASP A 51 -0.23 -2.20 0.20
N LYS A 52 0.99 -1.89 -0.27
CA LYS A 52 2.20 -2.16 0.49
C LYS A 52 2.27 -1.32 1.77
N GLY A 53 2.02 -0.01 1.67
CA GLY A 53 2.01 0.90 2.80
C GLY A 53 0.93 0.54 3.83
N TYR A 54 -0.25 0.15 3.36
CA TYR A 54 -1.35 -0.32 4.20
C TYR A 54 -0.97 -1.61 4.93
N ALA A 55 -0.43 -2.60 4.22
CA ALA A 55 -0.02 -3.87 4.83
C ALA A 55 1.07 -3.67 5.90
N ASP A 56 2.10 -2.88 5.60
CA ASP A 56 3.20 -2.62 6.53
C ASP A 56 2.74 -1.77 7.73
N GLY A 57 1.89 -0.76 7.50
CA GLY A 57 1.31 0.08 8.53
C GLY A 57 0.35 -0.67 9.46
N LEU A 58 -0.53 -1.50 8.88
CA LEU A 58 -1.44 -2.36 9.64
C LEU A 58 -0.66 -3.32 10.53
N ARG A 59 0.37 -3.99 9.98
CA ARG A 59 1.24 -4.88 10.74
C ARG A 59 1.88 -4.14 11.93
N THR A 60 2.46 -2.97 11.67
CA THR A 60 3.14 -2.17 12.69
C THR A 60 2.19 -1.80 13.82
N GLY A 61 1.03 -1.21 13.48
CA GLY A 61 0.04 -0.80 14.47
C GLY A 61 -0.52 -2.00 15.24
N PHE A 62 -0.83 -3.11 14.56
CA PHE A 62 -1.36 -4.31 15.18
C PHE A 62 -0.39 -4.93 16.17
N GLU A 63 0.88 -5.10 15.80
CA GLU A 63 1.88 -5.71 16.68
C GLU A 63 2.13 -4.86 17.95
N ILE A 64 2.23 -3.54 17.81
CA ILE A 64 2.43 -2.66 18.98
C ILE A 64 1.17 -2.64 19.86
N GLU A 65 -0.02 -2.51 19.26
CA GLU A 65 -1.28 -2.46 20.01
C GLU A 65 -1.57 -3.78 20.73
N LYS A 66 -1.12 -4.91 20.19
CA LYS A 66 -1.24 -6.23 20.82
C LYS A 66 -0.58 -6.26 22.20
N TYR A 67 0.68 -5.82 22.30
CA TYR A 67 1.40 -5.77 23.59
C TYR A 67 0.82 -4.71 24.52
N LYS A 68 0.47 -3.54 23.97
CA LYS A 68 -0.14 -2.46 24.76
C LYS A 68 -1.47 -2.88 25.38
N SER A 69 -2.33 -3.50 24.58
CA SER A 69 -3.63 -4.01 25.02
C SER A 69 -3.45 -5.11 26.06
N PHE A 70 -2.49 -6.02 25.87
CA PHE A 70 -2.20 -7.06 26.86
C PHE A 70 -1.81 -6.43 28.22
N ALA A 71 -0.86 -5.49 28.22
CA ALA A 71 -0.43 -4.80 29.44
C ALA A 71 -1.57 -4.03 30.15
N LEU A 72 -2.46 -3.40 29.38
CA LEU A 72 -3.64 -2.72 29.93
C LEU A 72 -4.62 -3.69 30.60
N ASN A 73 -4.85 -4.85 29.99
CA ASN A 73 -5.78 -5.86 30.47
C ASN A 73 -5.25 -6.69 31.66
N LEU A 74 -3.95 -6.63 31.96
CA LEU A 74 -3.37 -7.22 33.18
C LEU A 74 -3.77 -6.49 34.48
N SER A 75 -4.61 -5.44 34.40
CA SER A 75 -5.09 -4.70 35.56
C SER A 75 -6.01 -5.56 36.43
N GLY A 76 -5.48 -6.13 37.51
CA GLY A 76 -6.18 -7.05 38.41
C GLY A 76 -5.67 -8.50 38.37
N GLU A 77 -4.69 -8.79 37.52
CA GLU A 77 -4.01 -10.08 37.49
C GLU A 77 -3.18 -10.29 38.77
N LYS A 78 -3.23 -11.50 39.35
CA LYS A 78 -2.56 -11.83 40.62
C LYS A 78 -1.18 -12.44 40.42
N ASP A 79 -0.87 -12.84 39.19
CA ASP A 79 0.44 -13.35 38.82
C ASP A 79 1.50 -12.24 38.94
N ASN A 80 2.46 -12.43 39.87
CA ASN A 80 3.51 -11.46 40.15
C ASN A 80 4.50 -11.31 38.98
N ASP A 81 4.71 -12.37 38.19
CA ASP A 81 5.63 -12.34 37.06
C ASP A 81 5.02 -11.51 35.92
N LEU A 82 3.71 -11.69 35.66
CA LEU A 82 2.97 -10.85 34.70
C LEU A 82 2.91 -9.37 35.12
N GLN A 83 2.73 -9.07 36.40
CA GLN A 83 2.77 -7.68 36.89
C GLN A 83 4.16 -7.06 36.77
N THR A 84 5.21 -7.87 36.92
CA THR A 84 6.59 -7.43 36.72
C THR A 84 6.84 -7.07 35.26
N GLU A 85 6.43 -7.94 34.33
CA GLU A 85 6.52 -7.67 32.89
C GLU A 85 5.68 -6.45 32.47
N LYS A 86 4.45 -6.28 33.01
CA LYS A 86 3.66 -5.06 32.79
C LYS A 86 4.45 -3.81 33.16
N SER A 87 5.08 -3.81 34.34
CA SER A 87 5.90 -2.69 34.81
C SER A 87 7.14 -2.46 33.94
N LEU A 88 7.70 -3.50 33.33
CA LEU A 88 8.80 -3.40 32.36
C LEU A 88 8.32 -2.79 31.04
N PHE A 89 7.16 -3.21 30.54
CA PHE A 89 6.56 -2.65 29.33
C PHE A 89 6.25 -1.15 29.50
N GLU A 90 5.69 -0.74 30.64
CA GLU A 90 5.42 0.67 30.92
C GLU A 90 6.71 1.52 30.93
N LYS A 91 7.84 0.94 31.39
CA LYS A 91 9.17 1.61 31.36
C LYS A 91 9.76 1.73 29.95
N MET A 92 9.33 0.91 28.99
CA MET A 92 9.77 1.05 27.59
C MET A 92 9.28 2.35 26.95
N SER A 93 8.28 3.04 27.54
CA SER A 93 7.79 4.35 27.11
C SER A 93 7.52 4.41 25.59
N LEU A 94 6.79 3.42 25.08
CA LEU A 94 6.44 3.35 23.67
C LEU A 94 5.50 4.51 23.30
N PRO A 95 5.73 5.17 22.14
CA PRO A 95 4.78 6.13 21.60
C PRO A 95 3.40 5.53 21.37
N SER A 96 2.42 6.39 21.11
CA SER A 96 1.09 5.93 20.69
C SER A 96 1.21 5.11 19.40
N THR A 97 0.40 4.06 19.23
CA THR A 97 0.42 3.23 18.01
C THR A 97 0.10 4.00 16.73
N ARG A 98 -0.50 5.18 16.86
CA ARG A 98 -0.79 6.12 15.75
C ARG A 98 0.30 7.17 15.56
N ASP A 99 1.39 7.10 16.31
CA ASP A 99 2.48 8.07 16.21
C ASP A 99 3.21 7.92 14.88
N ALA A 100 3.57 9.06 14.28
CA ALA A 100 4.31 9.10 13.03
C ALA A 100 5.72 8.53 13.18
N SER A 101 6.27 8.46 14.40
CA SER A 101 7.57 7.84 14.69
C SER A 101 7.64 6.36 14.30
N HIS A 102 6.50 5.69 14.16
CA HIS A 102 6.43 4.31 13.71
C HIS A 102 6.50 4.16 12.18
N CYS A 103 6.46 5.25 11.43
CA CYS A 103 6.43 5.25 9.97
C CYS A 103 7.78 5.65 9.39
N HIS A 104 8.55 4.67 8.92
CA HIS A 104 9.86 4.90 8.32
C HIS A 104 9.80 5.22 6.82
N PHE A 105 8.61 5.30 6.23
CA PHE A 105 8.45 5.60 4.80
C PHE A 105 8.99 6.98 4.42
N THR A 106 8.83 7.97 5.31
CA THR A 106 9.28 9.34 5.06
C THR A 106 10.80 9.49 5.08
N GLU A 107 11.51 8.61 5.79
CA GLU A 107 12.96 8.64 5.92
C GLU A 107 13.67 8.08 4.67
N HIS A 108 12.98 7.22 3.93
CA HIS A 108 13.52 6.45 2.80
C HIS A 108 12.83 6.79 1.46
N ILE A 109 12.26 7.99 1.31
CA ILE A 109 11.43 8.37 0.14
C ILE A 109 12.13 8.23 -1.23
N ASN A 110 13.47 8.26 -1.25
CA ASN A 110 14.27 8.14 -2.47
C ASN A 110 14.62 6.68 -2.82
N GLU A 111 14.17 5.71 -2.02
CA GLU A 111 14.46 4.29 -2.20
C GLU A 111 13.32 3.55 -2.89
N PRO A 112 13.59 2.38 -3.51
CA PRO A 112 12.53 1.53 -4.03
C PRO A 112 11.55 1.11 -2.92
N LEU A 113 10.25 1.03 -3.25
CA LEU A 113 9.18 0.63 -2.33
C LEU A 113 9.50 -0.65 -1.55
N ASN A 114 10.13 -1.63 -2.19
CA ASN A 114 10.54 -2.89 -1.55
C ASN A 114 11.59 -2.69 -0.46
N THR A 115 12.49 -1.72 -0.61
CA THR A 115 13.51 -1.40 0.40
C THR A 115 12.89 -0.65 1.56
N ILE A 116 12.04 0.34 1.29
CA ILE A 116 11.27 1.06 2.31
C ILE A 116 10.46 0.07 3.17
N SER A 117 9.78 -0.86 2.51
CA SER A 117 9.02 -1.91 3.20
C SER A 117 9.92 -2.80 4.08
N LYS A 118 11.14 -3.12 3.65
CA LYS A 118 12.10 -3.87 4.48
C LYS A 118 12.50 -3.08 5.71
N HIS A 119 12.75 -1.78 5.59
CA HIS A 119 13.05 -0.92 6.74
C HIS A 119 11.88 -0.91 7.74
N GLN A 120 10.66 -0.75 7.26
CA GLN A 120 9.47 -0.80 8.12
C GLN A 120 9.30 -2.15 8.82
N ASN A 121 9.50 -3.25 8.10
CA ASN A 121 9.40 -4.58 8.69
C ASN A 121 10.52 -4.84 9.68
N HIS A 122 11.75 -4.39 9.41
CA HIS A 122 12.88 -4.52 10.33
C HIS A 122 12.61 -3.78 11.65
N TYR A 123 12.06 -2.57 11.58
CA TYR A 123 11.61 -1.83 12.75
C TYR A 123 10.65 -2.64 13.64
N VAL A 124 9.66 -3.30 13.02
CA VAL A 124 8.70 -4.15 13.74
C VAL A 124 9.39 -5.39 14.33
N GLU A 125 10.28 -6.05 13.59
CA GLU A 125 11.03 -7.21 14.09
C GLU A 125 11.92 -6.85 15.29
N ASP A 126 12.58 -5.69 15.24
CA ASP A 126 13.43 -5.20 16.33
C ASP A 126 12.58 -4.93 17.58
N PHE A 127 11.41 -4.32 17.42
CA PHE A 127 10.44 -4.15 18.50
C PHE A 127 10.01 -5.50 19.09
N LEU A 128 9.63 -6.46 18.25
CA LEU A 128 9.22 -7.80 18.70
C LEU A 128 10.36 -8.53 19.43
N CYS A 129 11.60 -8.37 18.97
CA CYS A 129 12.79 -8.92 19.60
C CYS A 129 13.01 -8.31 21.00
N GLN A 130 12.86 -6.99 21.13
CA GLN A 130 12.94 -6.30 22.43
C GLN A 130 11.84 -6.80 23.39
N CYS A 131 10.62 -6.96 22.90
CA CYS A 131 9.53 -7.54 23.70
C CYS A 131 9.84 -8.98 24.11
N GLN A 132 10.34 -9.83 23.22
CA GLN A 132 10.69 -11.22 23.54
C GLN A 132 11.78 -11.31 24.63
N GLN A 133 12.75 -10.39 24.62
CA GLN A 133 13.83 -10.35 25.59
C GLN A 133 13.37 -9.82 26.95
N ALA A 134 12.53 -8.79 26.97
CA ALA A 134 12.12 -8.12 28.20
C ALA A 134 10.83 -8.69 28.81
N LEU A 135 9.96 -9.28 27.99
CA LEU A 135 8.61 -9.74 28.31
C LEU A 135 8.37 -11.19 27.84
N PRO A 136 9.28 -12.14 28.13
CA PRO A 136 9.22 -13.49 27.59
C PRO A 136 7.92 -14.24 27.91
N LEU A 137 7.34 -14.05 29.10
CA LEU A 137 6.10 -14.71 29.49
C LEU A 137 4.93 -14.18 28.65
N THR A 138 4.79 -12.86 28.54
CA THR A 138 3.79 -12.20 27.70
C THR A 138 3.93 -12.63 26.25
N THR A 139 5.14 -12.62 25.69
CA THR A 139 5.37 -13.02 24.30
C THR A 139 5.02 -14.49 24.07
N ASN A 140 5.36 -15.38 24.99
CA ASN A 140 5.00 -16.80 24.90
C ASN A 140 3.47 -17.00 24.95
N LEU A 141 2.75 -16.25 25.79
CA LEU A 141 1.28 -16.31 25.87
C LEU A 141 0.63 -15.83 24.57
N LEU A 142 1.11 -14.71 24.02
CA LEU A 142 0.62 -14.17 22.75
C LEU A 142 0.95 -15.08 21.56
N ALA A 143 2.07 -15.81 21.61
CA ALA A 143 2.45 -16.78 20.58
C ALA A 143 1.65 -18.10 20.67
N SER A 144 1.33 -18.54 21.88
CA SER A 144 0.61 -19.79 22.15
C SER A 144 -0.87 -19.75 21.75
N GLN A 145 -1.43 -18.59 21.41
CA GLN A 145 -2.79 -18.44 20.90
C GLN A 145 -2.95 -18.72 19.39
N LYS A 146 -1.92 -19.23 18.70
CA LYS A 146 -2.12 -19.90 17.40
C LYS A 146 -2.83 -21.24 17.64
N VAL A 147 -4.12 -21.16 17.93
CA VAL A 147 -5.03 -22.31 17.96
C VAL A 147 -5.30 -22.71 16.51
N GLU A 148 -5.18 -24.01 16.25
CA GLU A 148 -5.50 -24.70 14.99
C GLU A 148 -6.85 -24.33 14.38
#